data_AF-A0A7X8IYJ8-F1
#
_entry.id   AF-A0A7X8IYJ8-F1
#
_cell.length_a   1.000
_cell.length_b   1.000
_cell.length_c   1.000
_cell.angle_alpha   90.00
_cell.angle_beta   90.00
_cell.angle_gamma   90.00
#
_symmetry.space_group_name_H-M   'P 1'
#
loop_
_entity.id
_entity.type
_entity.pdbx_description
1 polymer ?
#
loop_
_entity_poly.entity_id
_entity_poly.type
_entity_poly.pdbx_seq_one_letter_code
_entity_poly.pdbx_strand_id
1 'polypeptide(L)'
;MSLQTARICSRKAALNEDFSGGKNKFYALSVVVKDAISNLDIGASSDDIIRAVDNAIAKVKDEYFSHDFEFEANRKNIIECLIRYFNWEYFEQGSKFVKKNITGEVKIPSTGKIVTVTADALIDRGDCYHLIRYFRGKPTMSYGGRLIETNPSENADLFLLQLLGDTFTLDKPVYPAFYYLKGKSEKSGYFALDFEPRRGENIICYRFSSKEAAKMLEDLKHVRFDINDRAEGTTCNNCTYVDLCNTEFVPRELPKPGEEEDKAVKQVKVTKEQERLITAREGYYCVNAVAGSGKTSVIALRTLSLLEEDEDPEKVLMITFTNKAKEEMFNKIKEFEKAFFDGWGLDVSKINIETFNSWGQKIINAHYDKIGFTGPPEIIDDLTKRDIIITLLEKYNSFPVNYEYPFMDLPYAKGAVIEMALVIDKLKAERAGEGNDVKEILDGKWMEHYGSVMDFYKEYNAELKKRNKLDYEDQLRLLSELKPYKIFETLPYVHFIIDEFQDSNPNQLDIIEELIRVNKNIKSLVVVGDTMQSIYGFRNTSPENLMNFGSRFQGTVNIDLTKNFRSD
;
A
#
# COMPACT_ATOMS: atom_id res chain seq x y z
N MET A 1 3.55 30.27 1.74
CA MET A 1 4.32 30.68 0.54
C MET A 1 5.80 30.40 0.74
N SER A 2 6.41 29.54 -0.09
CA SER A 2 7.87 29.41 -0.09
C SER A 2 8.47 30.55 -0.91
N LEU A 3 8.90 31.62 -0.23
CA LEU A 3 9.63 32.73 -0.85
C LEU A 3 10.90 32.23 -1.56
N GLN A 4 11.50 31.15 -1.06
CA GLN A 4 12.63 30.51 -1.71
C GLN A 4 12.26 29.92 -3.07
N THR A 5 11.09 29.29 -3.21
CA THR A 5 10.62 28.76 -4.51
C THR A 5 10.35 29.91 -5.49
N ALA A 6 9.73 31.00 -5.03
CA ALA A 6 9.45 32.17 -5.87
C ALA A 6 10.72 32.90 -6.33
N ARG A 7 11.81 32.84 -5.55
CA ARG A 7 13.13 33.35 -5.97
C ARG A 7 13.76 32.55 -7.12
N ILE A 8 13.40 31.29 -7.26
CA ILE A 8 13.94 30.39 -8.30
C ILE A 8 13.02 30.35 -9.52
N CYS A 9 11.71 30.23 -9.29
CA CYS A 9 10.69 30.18 -10.34
C CYS A 9 9.35 30.66 -9.75
N SER A 10 8.97 31.88 -10.13
CA SER A 10 7.72 32.55 -9.77
C SER A 10 6.48 31.74 -10.17
N ARG A 11 6.45 31.20 -11.40
CA ARG A 11 5.37 30.31 -11.85
C ARG A 11 5.27 29.01 -11.07
N LYS A 12 6.39 28.36 -10.72
CA LYS A 12 6.37 27.16 -9.86
C LYS A 12 5.82 27.49 -8.47
N ALA A 13 6.16 28.66 -7.94
CA ALA A 13 5.65 29.10 -6.64
C ALA A 13 4.14 29.39 -6.67
N ALA A 14 3.63 30.00 -7.74
CA ALA A 14 2.20 30.23 -7.98
C ALA A 14 1.44 28.90 -8.20
N LEU A 15 1.98 27.99 -9.02
CA LEU A 15 1.37 26.67 -9.24
C LEU A 15 1.32 25.84 -7.96
N ASN A 16 2.34 25.91 -7.09
CA ASN A 16 2.31 25.26 -5.79
C ASN A 16 1.27 25.85 -4.82
N GLU A 17 0.80 27.07 -5.07
CA GLU A 17 -0.27 27.72 -4.31
C GLU A 17 -1.64 27.26 -4.81
N ASP A 18 -1.86 27.38 -6.12
CA ASP A 18 -3.15 27.04 -6.77
C ASP A 18 -3.42 25.53 -6.80
N PHE A 19 -2.37 24.73 -7.02
CA PHE A 19 -2.44 23.27 -7.09
C PHE A 19 -1.77 22.62 -5.88
N SER A 20 -1.76 23.30 -4.73
CA SER A 20 -1.18 22.74 -3.50
C SER A 20 -1.73 21.33 -3.29
N GLY A 21 -0.84 20.33 -3.39
CA GLY A 21 -1.20 18.97 -2.97
C GLY A 21 -1.73 19.10 -1.55
N GLY A 22 -2.99 18.72 -1.34
CA GLY A 22 -3.68 18.89 -0.06
C GLY A 22 -2.80 18.40 1.10
N LYS A 23 -3.04 18.91 2.32
CA LYS A 23 -2.31 18.50 3.54
C LYS A 23 -2.14 16.98 3.50
N ASN A 24 -0.92 16.55 3.21
CA ASN A 24 -0.64 15.16 2.98
C ASN A 24 -0.03 14.54 4.24
N LYS A 25 0.11 13.22 4.25
CA LYS A 25 0.69 12.50 5.37
C LYS A 25 2.05 13.04 5.80
N PHE A 26 2.91 13.49 4.87
CA PHE A 26 4.21 14.07 5.20
C PHE A 26 4.09 15.39 5.98
N TYR A 27 3.13 16.24 5.59
CA TYR A 27 2.79 17.45 6.32
C TYR A 27 2.27 17.14 7.71
N ALA A 28 1.27 16.24 7.83
CA ALA A 28 0.69 15.83 9.11
C ALA A 28 1.76 15.29 10.08
N LEU A 29 2.64 14.41 9.61
CA LEU A 29 3.76 13.87 10.41
C LEU A 29 4.76 14.93 10.85
N SER A 30 4.96 15.98 10.05
CA SER A 30 5.84 17.10 10.44
C SER A 30 5.19 17.96 11.53
N VAL A 31 3.86 18.10 11.52
CA VAL A 31 3.12 18.75 12.60
C VAL A 31 3.21 17.94 13.89
N VAL A 32 3.08 16.61 13.82
CA VAL A 32 3.23 15.70 14.98
C VAL A 32 4.57 15.90 15.68
N VAL A 33 5.67 15.94 14.92
CA VAL A 33 7.02 16.17 15.48
C VAL A 33 7.09 17.51 16.23
N LYS A 34 6.57 18.58 15.63
CA LYS A 34 6.61 19.92 16.22
C LYS A 34 5.75 20.02 17.48
N ASP A 35 4.56 19.43 17.45
CA ASP A 35 3.66 19.35 18.61
C ASP A 35 4.32 18.57 19.75
N ALA A 36 4.94 17.42 19.46
CA ALA A 36 5.67 16.64 20.45
C ALA A 36 6.83 17.44 21.09
N ILE A 37 7.71 18.04 20.28
CA ILE A 37 8.83 18.86 20.79
C ILE A 37 8.32 20.04 21.64
N SER A 38 7.21 20.65 21.25
CA SER A 38 6.67 21.80 21.98
C SER A 38 6.26 21.47 23.42
N ASN A 39 5.90 20.21 23.67
CA ASN A 39 5.47 19.69 24.98
C ASN A 39 6.61 19.01 25.77
N LEU A 40 7.85 19.06 25.28
CA LEU A 40 9.01 18.42 25.90
C LEU A 40 10.07 19.45 26.29
N ASP A 41 10.69 19.28 27.47
CA ASP A 41 11.85 20.08 27.89
C ASP A 41 13.15 19.27 27.80
N ILE A 42 14.28 19.99 27.84
CA ILE A 42 15.60 19.35 27.83
C ILE A 42 15.74 18.53 29.12
N GLY A 43 16.09 17.25 28.98
CA GLY A 43 16.08 16.28 30.09
C GLY A 43 14.80 15.47 30.22
N ALA A 44 13.85 15.59 29.28
CA ALA A 44 12.71 14.67 29.19
C ALA A 44 13.18 13.20 29.10
N SER A 45 12.53 12.32 29.86
CA SER A 45 12.82 10.89 29.81
C SER A 45 12.32 10.27 28.50
N SER A 46 12.80 9.07 28.16
CA SER A 46 12.27 8.32 27.00
C SER A 46 10.76 8.12 27.10
N ASP A 47 10.23 7.90 28.30
CA ASP A 47 8.78 7.76 28.54
C ASP A 47 8.01 9.06 28.30
N ASP A 48 8.59 10.22 28.68
CA ASP A 48 8.00 11.52 28.37
C ASP A 48 7.92 11.76 26.87
N ILE A 49 9.00 11.41 26.15
CA ILE A 49 9.08 11.52 24.69
C ILE A 49 8.04 10.63 24.02
N ILE A 50 7.92 9.37 24.45
CA ILE A 50 6.91 8.43 23.94
C ILE A 50 5.51 9.00 24.16
N ARG A 51 5.19 9.46 25.38
CA ARG A 51 3.87 10.06 25.69
C ARG A 51 3.57 11.29 24.83
N ALA A 52 4.56 12.16 24.63
CA ALA A 52 4.39 13.37 23.81
C ALA A 52 4.13 13.02 22.34
N VAL A 53 4.83 12.02 21.79
CA VAL A 53 4.58 11.54 20.42
C VAL A 53 3.22 10.89 20.31
N ASP A 54 2.83 10.05 21.27
CA ASP A 54 1.55 9.34 21.27
C ASP A 54 0.37 10.31 21.26
N ASN A 55 0.43 11.32 22.12
CA ASN A 55 -0.59 12.37 22.18
C ASN A 55 -0.66 13.20 20.90
N ALA A 56 0.48 13.46 20.26
CA ALA A 56 0.53 14.25 19.02
C ALA A 56 0.06 13.43 17.80
N ILE A 57 0.50 12.18 17.68
CA ILE A 57 0.20 11.33 16.51
C ILE A 57 -1.22 10.78 16.52
N ALA A 58 -1.82 10.59 17.70
CA ALA A 58 -3.23 10.19 17.83
C ALA A 58 -4.19 11.17 17.12
N LYS A 59 -3.87 12.47 17.14
CA LYS A 59 -4.69 13.53 16.50
C LYS A 59 -4.81 13.38 14.98
N VAL A 60 -3.92 12.62 14.36
CA VAL A 60 -3.84 12.44 12.90
C VAL A 60 -4.02 10.98 12.47
N LYS A 61 -4.32 10.07 13.42
CA LYS A 61 -4.39 8.62 13.17
C LYS A 61 -5.46 8.31 12.13
N ASP A 62 -6.71 8.66 12.41
CA ASP A 62 -7.87 8.25 11.60
C ASP A 62 -7.90 8.92 10.22
N GLU A 63 -7.30 10.12 10.09
CA GLU A 63 -7.29 10.89 8.85
C GLU A 63 -6.17 10.43 7.88
N TYR A 64 -5.02 10.01 8.39
CA TYR A 64 -3.81 9.80 7.56
C TYR A 64 -3.26 8.37 7.56
N PHE A 65 -3.84 7.44 8.33
CA PHE A 65 -3.36 6.06 8.41
C PHE A 65 -4.49 5.07 8.14
N SER A 66 -4.36 4.30 7.06
CA SER A 66 -5.33 3.26 6.71
C SER A 66 -5.02 1.90 7.35
N HIS A 67 -3.81 1.73 7.92
CA HIS A 67 -3.36 0.48 8.51
C HIS A 67 -2.54 0.71 9.79
N ASP A 68 -2.74 -0.13 10.80
CA ASP A 68 -2.04 -0.03 12.07
C ASP A 68 -0.52 -0.25 11.96
N PHE A 69 -0.06 -1.11 11.04
CA PHE A 69 1.38 -1.30 10.83
C PHE A 69 2.07 -0.01 10.35
N GLU A 70 1.40 0.76 9.50
CA GLU A 70 1.94 2.00 8.95
C GLU A 70 1.95 3.11 10.01
N PHE A 71 0.92 3.12 10.86
CA PHE A 71 0.84 3.98 12.04
C PHE A 71 1.99 3.68 13.00
N GLU A 72 2.15 2.44 13.42
CA GLU A 72 3.21 2.04 14.35
C GLU A 72 4.62 2.28 13.79
N ALA A 73 4.84 2.03 12.49
CA ALA A 73 6.12 2.32 11.86
C ALA A 73 6.48 3.81 11.90
N ASN A 74 5.53 4.70 11.58
CA ASN A 74 5.76 6.15 11.63
C ASN A 74 5.89 6.67 13.05
N ARG A 75 5.09 6.14 13.98
CA ARG A 75 5.17 6.41 15.42
C ARG A 75 6.56 6.08 15.96
N LYS A 76 7.03 4.84 15.76
CA LYS A 76 8.36 4.38 16.17
C LYS A 76 9.47 5.25 15.58
N ASN A 77 9.40 5.57 14.29
CA ASN A 77 10.39 6.42 13.61
C ASN A 77 10.49 7.82 14.24
N ILE A 78 9.37 8.41 14.66
CA ILE A 78 9.37 9.74 15.30
C ILE A 78 9.97 9.64 16.70
N ILE A 79 9.58 8.63 17.48
CA ILE A 79 10.12 8.39 18.83
C ILE A 79 11.64 8.24 18.79
N GLU A 80 12.17 7.39 17.90
CA GLU A 80 13.61 7.16 17.77
C GLU A 80 14.38 8.45 17.41
N CYS A 81 13.86 9.23 16.46
CA CYS A 81 14.44 10.53 16.09
C CYS A 81 14.46 11.52 17.26
N LEU A 82 13.38 11.60 18.03
CA LEU A 82 13.28 12.53 19.16
C LEU A 82 14.14 12.09 20.34
N ILE A 83 14.19 10.80 20.67
CA ILE A 83 15.09 10.27 21.71
C ILE A 83 16.53 10.66 21.41
N ARG A 84 16.99 10.44 20.17
CA ARG A 84 18.35 10.81 19.75
C ARG A 84 18.62 12.31 19.91
N TYR A 85 17.68 13.14 19.47
CA TYR A 85 17.79 14.59 19.57
C TYR A 85 17.84 15.05 21.03
N PHE A 86 16.91 14.61 21.88
CA PHE A 86 16.84 15.00 23.29
C PHE A 86 17.98 14.42 24.13
N ASN A 87 18.49 13.24 23.79
CA ASN A 87 19.71 12.69 24.39
C ASN A 87 20.90 13.61 24.10
N TRP A 88 21.08 14.04 22.85
CA TRP A 88 22.14 14.99 22.52
C TRP A 88 21.95 16.33 23.25
N GLU A 89 20.75 16.90 23.25
CA GLU A 89 20.44 18.15 23.98
C GLU A 89 20.73 18.04 25.49
N TYR A 90 20.50 16.88 26.10
CA TYR A 90 20.79 16.63 27.52
C TYR A 90 22.29 16.66 27.82
N PHE A 91 23.12 16.11 26.92
CA PHE A 91 24.57 16.09 27.09
C PHE A 91 25.24 17.41 26.68
N GLU A 92 24.56 18.25 25.90
CA GLU A 92 25.05 19.58 25.51
C GLU A 92 24.94 20.57 26.69
N GLN A 93 26.05 20.75 27.42
CA GLN A 93 26.10 21.54 28.66
C GLN A 93 25.51 22.95 28.48
N GLY A 94 24.48 23.27 29.28
CA GLY A 94 23.91 24.62 29.34
C GLY A 94 22.78 24.92 28.37
N SER A 95 22.33 23.94 27.57
CA SER A 95 21.21 24.14 26.64
C SER A 95 19.88 24.31 27.39
N LYS A 96 19.14 25.39 27.08
CA LYS A 96 17.83 25.66 27.69
C LYS A 96 16.82 26.20 26.69
N PHE A 97 15.61 25.64 26.65
CA PHE A 97 14.49 26.25 25.95
C PHE A 97 14.12 27.59 26.61
N VAL A 98 14.21 28.67 25.84
CA VAL A 98 13.82 30.03 26.25
C VAL A 98 12.37 30.30 25.86
N LYS A 99 12.00 29.92 24.63
CA LYS A 99 10.65 30.11 24.09
C LYS A 99 10.35 29.04 23.04
N LYS A 100 9.08 28.65 22.89
CA LYS A 100 8.59 27.67 21.90
C LYS A 100 7.40 28.26 21.13
N ASN A 101 7.07 27.69 19.97
CA ASN A 101 5.93 28.08 19.14
C ASN A 101 5.88 29.58 18.84
N ILE A 102 6.97 30.12 18.31
CA ILE A 102 7.17 31.54 18.10
C ILE A 102 6.53 31.93 16.75
N THR A 103 5.68 32.94 16.77
CA THR A 103 5.18 33.60 15.56
C THR A 103 5.40 35.11 15.72
N GLY A 104 5.90 35.75 14.67
CA GLY A 104 6.09 37.19 14.66
C GLY A 104 5.98 37.76 13.25
N GLU A 105 5.66 39.04 13.18
CA GLU A 105 5.60 39.77 11.93
C GLU A 105 6.95 40.44 11.66
N VAL A 106 7.53 40.15 10.50
CA VAL A 106 8.76 40.77 10.03
C VAL A 106 8.42 41.68 8.86
N LYS A 107 8.74 42.96 8.99
CA LYS A 107 8.67 43.90 7.89
C LYS A 107 9.94 43.75 7.06
N ILE A 108 9.81 43.40 5.78
CA ILE A 108 10.93 43.40 4.84
C ILE A 108 11.23 44.87 4.50
N PRO A 109 12.36 45.46 4.96
CA PRO A 109 12.60 46.89 4.84
C PRO A 109 12.63 47.39 3.39
N SER A 110 13.06 46.54 2.47
CA SER A 110 13.22 46.87 1.06
C SER A 110 11.92 46.95 0.25
N THR A 111 10.85 46.29 0.70
CA THR A 111 9.54 46.24 0.00
C THR A 111 8.40 46.81 0.84
N GLY A 112 8.60 47.00 2.14
CA GLY A 112 7.54 47.34 3.09
C GLY A 112 6.56 46.20 3.37
N LYS A 113 6.72 45.04 2.72
CA LYS A 113 5.86 43.87 2.90
C LYS A 113 6.04 43.29 4.29
N ILE A 114 4.93 43.02 4.96
CA ILE A 114 4.91 42.31 6.24
C ILE A 114 4.76 40.82 5.96
N VAL A 115 5.63 40.01 6.54
CA VAL A 115 5.60 38.54 6.43
C VAL A 115 5.52 37.96 7.82
N THR A 116 4.53 37.09 8.04
CA THR A 116 4.45 36.29 9.26
C THR A 116 5.50 35.19 9.21
N VAL A 117 6.42 35.21 10.16
CA VAL A 117 7.51 34.24 10.29
C VAL A 117 7.27 33.41 11.54
N THR A 118 7.40 32.08 11.40
CA THR A 118 7.28 31.14 12.51
C THR A 118 8.61 30.45 12.80
N ALA A 119 8.91 30.25 14.08
CA ALA A 119 10.01 29.43 14.57
C ALA A 119 9.48 28.47 15.65
N ASP A 120 10.03 27.26 15.70
CA ASP A 120 9.53 26.22 16.59
C ASP A 120 10.10 26.39 18.00
N ALA A 121 11.36 26.84 18.14
CA ALA A 121 11.99 27.07 19.43
C ALA A 121 13.08 28.16 19.39
N LEU A 122 13.33 28.79 20.54
CA LEU A 122 14.49 29.60 20.86
C LEU A 122 15.25 28.88 21.98
N ILE A 123 16.48 28.45 21.72
CA ILE A 123 17.34 27.73 22.67
C ILE A 123 18.56 28.58 23.01
N ASP A 124 18.86 28.71 24.31
CA ASP A 124 20.14 29.26 24.79
C ASP A 124 21.22 28.19 24.67
N ARG A 125 22.34 28.50 24.01
CA ARG A 125 23.51 27.64 23.83
C ARG A 125 24.70 28.08 24.69
N GLY A 126 24.49 28.99 25.62
CA GLY A 126 25.53 29.56 26.48
C GLY A 126 26.08 30.86 25.91
N ASP A 127 26.74 30.83 24.75
CA ASP A 127 27.35 32.00 24.11
C ASP A 127 26.45 32.70 23.08
N CYS A 128 25.41 32.01 22.62
CA CYS A 128 24.45 32.50 21.63
C CYS A 128 23.07 31.87 21.83
N TYR A 129 22.07 32.43 21.14
CA TYR A 129 20.75 31.82 21.01
C TYR A 129 20.58 31.21 19.62
N HIS A 130 19.96 30.03 19.54
CA HIS A 130 19.50 29.46 18.29
C HIS A 130 18.00 29.66 18.14
N LEU A 131 17.56 30.31 17.05
CA LEU A 131 16.17 30.39 16.65
C LEU A 131 15.90 29.30 15.60
N ILE A 132 15.19 28.26 16.03
CA ILE A 132 15.17 26.96 15.37
C ILE A 132 13.85 26.72 14.63
N ARG A 133 13.97 26.14 13.43
CA ARG A 133 12.88 25.42 12.76
C ARG A 133 13.25 23.95 12.60
N TYR A 134 12.38 23.05 13.09
CA TYR A 134 12.58 21.61 13.02
C TYR A 134 12.00 21.01 11.74
N PHE A 135 12.71 20.02 11.22
CA PHE A 135 12.34 19.24 10.07
C PHE A 135 12.48 17.74 10.38
N ARG A 136 11.43 16.97 10.10
CA ARG A 136 11.44 15.50 10.25
C ARG A 136 12.41 14.81 9.28
N GLY A 137 12.63 15.44 8.12
CA GLY A 137 13.43 14.89 7.03
C GLY A 137 14.93 15.14 7.19
N LYS A 138 15.67 14.90 6.11
CA LYS A 138 17.10 15.17 6.00
C LYS A 138 17.39 16.61 5.54
N PRO A 139 18.60 17.12 5.78
CA PRO A 139 19.04 18.38 5.21
C PRO A 139 19.06 18.33 3.68
N THR A 140 18.40 19.30 3.06
CA THR A 140 18.48 19.56 1.61
C THR A 140 19.62 20.51 1.25
N MET A 141 20.27 21.12 2.25
CA MET A 141 21.25 22.19 2.09
C MET A 141 22.68 21.73 2.41
N SER A 142 23.66 22.38 1.79
CA SER A 142 25.09 22.16 2.00
C SER A 142 25.86 23.47 1.92
N TYR A 143 26.81 23.70 2.83
CA TYR A 143 27.64 24.91 2.84
C TYR A 143 28.58 25.00 1.61
N GLY A 144 28.85 23.88 0.95
CA GLY A 144 29.57 23.85 -0.34
C GLY A 144 28.64 23.88 -1.56
N GLY A 145 27.33 24.04 -1.35
CA GLY A 145 26.33 24.07 -2.42
C GLY A 145 26.55 25.25 -3.35
N ARG A 146 26.68 24.97 -4.64
CA ARG A 146 26.85 26.02 -5.68
C ARG A 146 25.52 26.58 -6.19
N LEU A 147 24.42 25.88 -5.92
CA LEU A 147 23.07 26.29 -6.31
C LEU A 147 22.43 27.12 -5.19
N ILE A 148 21.73 28.19 -5.57
CA ILE A 148 20.94 29.07 -4.68
C ILE A 148 20.00 28.25 -3.77
N GLU A 149 19.43 27.16 -4.29
CA GLU A 149 18.48 26.31 -3.55
C GLU A 149 19.13 25.55 -2.38
N THR A 150 20.42 25.24 -2.53
CA THR A 150 21.16 24.35 -1.62
C THR A 150 22.10 25.09 -0.68
N ASN A 151 22.35 26.39 -0.92
CA ASN A 151 23.31 27.18 -0.16
C ASN A 151 22.64 27.94 1.00
N PRO A 152 23.08 27.75 2.26
CA PRO A 152 22.62 28.53 3.41
C PRO A 152 22.71 30.05 3.27
N SER A 153 23.75 30.58 2.62
CA SER A 153 23.93 32.03 2.44
C SER A 153 22.93 32.66 1.47
N GLU A 154 22.18 31.85 0.74
CA GLU A 154 21.19 32.27 -0.24
C GLU A 154 19.77 31.82 0.16
N ASN A 155 19.55 31.43 1.42
CA ASN A 155 18.26 30.90 1.86
C ASN A 155 17.37 31.98 2.51
N ALA A 156 16.22 32.26 1.89
CA ALA A 156 15.30 33.28 2.35
C ALA A 156 14.64 32.95 3.70
N ASP A 157 14.37 31.67 3.98
CA ASP A 157 13.73 31.26 5.24
C ASP A 157 14.68 31.43 6.45
N LEU A 158 15.98 31.10 6.31
CA LEU A 158 16.99 31.39 7.32
C LEU A 158 17.15 32.91 7.53
N PHE A 159 17.12 33.68 6.45
CA PHE A 159 17.20 35.13 6.54
C PHE A 159 15.98 35.74 7.26
N LEU A 160 14.77 35.28 6.97
CA LEU A 160 13.56 35.70 7.67
C LEU A 160 13.58 35.33 9.15
N LEU A 161 14.12 34.16 9.49
CA LEU A 161 14.36 33.80 10.89
C LEU A 161 15.37 34.74 11.55
N GLN A 162 16.45 35.15 10.86
CA GLN A 162 17.36 36.15 11.41
C GLN A 162 16.64 37.46 11.69
N LEU A 163 15.87 37.97 10.72
CA LEU A 163 15.12 39.21 10.90
C LEU A 163 14.11 39.11 12.06
N LEU A 164 13.45 37.97 12.24
CA LEU A 164 12.60 37.72 13.40
C LEU A 164 13.41 37.71 14.70
N GLY A 165 14.56 37.04 14.71
CA GLY A 165 15.47 37.00 15.87
C GLY A 165 16.02 38.37 16.26
N ASP A 166 16.31 39.22 15.28
CA ASP A 166 16.80 40.59 15.48
C ASP A 166 15.72 41.51 16.11
N THR A 167 14.44 41.10 16.10
CA THR A 167 13.39 41.80 16.86
C THR A 167 13.42 41.50 18.36
N PHE A 168 14.12 40.44 18.78
CA PHE A 168 14.17 40.06 20.18
C PHE A 168 15.23 40.88 20.92
N THR A 169 14.84 41.46 22.05
CA THR A 169 15.77 42.15 22.95
C THR A 169 16.45 41.12 23.86
N LEU A 170 17.55 40.53 23.38
CA LEU A 170 18.31 39.49 24.08
C LEU A 170 19.76 39.93 24.33
N ASP A 171 20.40 39.33 25.33
CA ASP A 171 21.76 39.64 25.80
C ASP A 171 22.88 39.01 24.95
N LYS A 172 22.52 38.05 24.08
CA LYS A 172 23.44 37.29 23.23
C LYS A 172 22.97 37.31 21.77
N PRO A 173 23.87 37.09 20.80
CA PRO A 173 23.48 37.01 19.40
C PRO A 173 22.51 35.85 19.12
N VAL A 174 21.52 36.12 18.26
CA VAL A 174 20.57 35.10 17.76
C VAL A 174 21.04 34.59 16.40
N TYR A 175 21.11 33.27 16.26
CA TYR A 175 21.44 32.59 15.02
C TYR A 175 20.23 31.82 14.52
N PRO A 176 19.78 32.02 13.27
CA PRO A 176 18.74 31.20 12.69
C PRO A 176 19.30 29.82 12.36
N ALA A 177 18.53 28.78 12.67
CA ALA A 177 18.96 27.42 12.41
C ALA A 177 17.83 26.50 11.97
N PHE A 178 18.16 25.57 11.08
CA PHE A 178 17.32 24.42 10.73
C PHE A 178 17.89 23.17 11.36
N TYR A 179 17.03 22.47 12.09
CA TYR A 179 17.36 21.23 12.78
C TYR A 179 16.63 20.10 12.10
N TYR A 180 17.38 19.19 11.51
CA TYR A 180 16.88 18.02 10.83
C TYR A 180 17.01 16.82 11.76
N LEU A 181 15.92 16.09 11.98
CA LEU A 181 15.95 14.90 12.84
C LEU A 181 16.64 13.70 12.18
N LYS A 182 16.94 13.79 10.88
CA LYS A 182 17.71 12.78 10.14
C LYS A 182 19.00 13.36 9.57
N GLY A 183 20.08 12.60 9.64
CA GLY A 183 21.37 12.95 9.03
C GLY A 183 21.38 12.78 7.52
N LYS A 184 22.37 13.34 6.80
CA LYS A 184 22.41 13.22 5.32
C LYS A 184 22.60 11.77 4.87
N SER A 185 23.43 11.02 5.58
CA SER A 185 23.83 9.64 5.27
C SER A 185 22.77 8.58 5.58
N GLU A 186 21.75 8.88 6.39
CA GLU A 186 20.78 7.89 6.89
C GLU A 186 19.80 7.39 5.83
N LYS A 187 19.70 6.10 5.52
CA LYS A 187 18.77 5.61 4.49
C LYS A 187 17.39 5.27 5.07
N SER A 188 16.37 5.14 4.22
CA SER A 188 15.04 4.70 4.68
C SER A 188 15.17 3.33 5.36
N GLY A 189 14.76 3.22 6.63
CA GLY A 189 14.90 2.01 7.45
C GLY A 189 16.20 1.88 8.25
N TYR A 190 17.09 2.88 8.19
CA TYR A 190 18.34 2.90 8.97
C TYR A 190 18.51 4.27 9.66
N PHE A 191 18.53 4.27 10.98
CA PHE A 191 18.84 5.45 11.79
C PHE A 191 20.27 5.32 12.33
N ALA A 192 21.04 6.40 12.28
CA ALA A 192 22.28 6.46 13.04
C ALA A 192 21.95 6.37 14.54
N LEU A 193 22.89 5.85 15.33
CA LEU A 193 22.69 5.68 16.77
C LEU A 193 22.55 7.02 17.49
N ASP A 194 23.27 8.06 17.04
CA ASP A 194 23.36 9.36 17.68
C ASP A 194 22.90 10.49 16.77
N PHE A 195 22.41 11.60 17.34
CA PHE A 195 22.18 12.84 16.60
C PHE A 195 23.53 13.46 16.21
N GLU A 196 23.75 13.81 14.93
CA GLU A 196 25.02 14.35 14.47
C GLU A 196 24.96 15.89 14.35
N PRO A 197 25.35 16.66 15.39
CA PRO A 197 25.21 18.12 15.39
C PRO A 197 26.23 18.83 14.47
N ARG A 198 27.01 18.06 13.69
CA ARG A 198 28.03 18.59 12.80
C ARG A 198 27.41 19.57 11.81
N ARG A 199 28.10 20.69 11.60
CA ARG A 199 27.70 21.74 10.65
C ARG A 199 27.47 21.13 9.27
N GLY A 200 26.24 21.21 8.77
CA GLY A 200 25.89 20.66 7.46
C GLY A 200 25.30 19.25 7.50
N GLU A 201 25.37 18.55 8.63
CA GLU A 201 24.60 17.32 8.89
C GLU A 201 23.25 17.71 9.49
N ASN A 202 22.89 17.26 10.70
CA ASN A 202 21.57 17.53 11.27
C ASN A 202 21.31 19.03 11.52
N ILE A 203 22.34 19.87 11.60
CA ILE A 203 22.20 21.31 11.88
C ILE A 203 22.70 22.15 10.71
N ILE A 204 21.82 23.02 10.19
CA ILE A 204 22.16 24.14 9.31
C ILE A 204 21.95 25.44 10.08
N CYS A 205 23.04 26.06 10.53
CA CYS A 205 23.05 27.33 11.23
C CYS A 205 23.81 28.38 10.40
N TYR A 206 23.18 29.53 10.11
CA TYR A 206 23.81 30.55 9.26
C TYR A 206 23.39 31.96 9.68
N ARG A 207 24.37 32.82 9.97
CA ARG A 207 24.09 34.24 10.23
C ARG A 207 24.60 35.09 9.08
N PHE A 208 23.71 35.91 8.54
CA PHE A 208 23.97 36.83 7.43
C PHE A 208 24.69 38.07 7.96
N SER A 209 25.85 38.38 7.38
CA SER A 209 26.54 39.65 7.57
C SER A 209 25.73 40.82 7.01
N SER A 210 26.05 42.06 7.41
CA SER A 210 25.36 43.26 6.91
C SER A 210 25.37 43.37 5.38
N LYS A 211 26.46 42.91 4.74
CA LYS A 211 26.59 42.90 3.27
C LYS A 211 25.67 41.84 2.63
N GLU A 212 25.61 40.64 3.19
CA GLU A 212 24.73 39.58 2.70
C GLU A 212 23.27 39.89 2.96
N ALA A 213 22.94 40.48 4.11
CA ALA A 213 21.61 40.94 4.43
C ALA A 213 21.13 42.01 3.44
N ALA A 214 21.98 42.98 3.08
CA ALA A 214 21.67 43.97 2.06
C ALA A 214 21.40 43.34 0.69
N LYS A 215 22.22 42.36 0.28
CA LYS A 215 22.01 41.59 -0.95
C LYS A 215 20.68 40.82 -0.92
N MET A 216 20.42 40.09 0.17
CA MET A 216 19.17 39.34 0.35
C MET A 216 17.94 40.25 0.29
N LEU A 217 18.02 41.43 0.88
CA LEU A 217 16.93 42.41 0.83
C LEU A 217 16.70 42.97 -0.58
N GLU A 218 17.77 43.17 -1.36
CA GLU A 218 17.67 43.57 -2.77
C GLU A 218 17.02 42.46 -3.60
N ASP A 219 17.51 41.23 -3.48
CA ASP A 219 16.96 40.06 -4.17
C ASP A 219 15.45 39.91 -3.88
N LEU A 220 15.05 40.08 -2.62
CA LEU A 220 13.65 39.97 -2.19
C LEU A 220 12.73 41.08 -2.75
N LYS A 221 13.27 42.20 -3.27
CA LYS A 221 12.45 43.24 -3.92
C LYS A 221 11.79 42.76 -5.20
N HIS A 222 12.47 41.88 -5.92
CA HIS A 222 12.08 41.46 -7.26
C HIS A 222 11.24 40.16 -7.26
N VAL A 223 11.07 39.52 -6.09
CA VAL A 223 10.34 38.26 -5.95
C VAL A 223 8.83 38.51 -6.06
N ARG A 224 8.20 37.86 -7.05
CA ARG A 224 6.75 37.87 -7.27
C ARG A 224 6.23 36.43 -7.41
N PHE A 225 4.96 36.25 -7.11
CA PHE A 225 4.22 35.01 -7.36
C PHE A 225 3.37 35.28 -8.61
N ASP A 226 3.90 34.93 -9.78
CA ASP A 226 3.22 35.17 -11.06
C ASP A 226 3.23 33.87 -11.87
N ILE A 227 2.04 33.35 -12.18
CA ILE A 227 1.87 32.12 -12.96
C ILE A 227 2.30 32.28 -14.43
N ASN A 228 2.41 33.52 -14.91
CA ASN A 228 2.81 33.80 -16.29
C ASN A 228 4.33 33.86 -16.46
N ASP A 229 5.08 34.01 -15.38
CA ASP A 229 6.52 34.26 -15.40
C ASP A 229 7.32 32.94 -15.35
N ARG A 230 7.89 32.54 -16.48
CA ARG A 230 8.62 31.27 -16.64
C ARG A 230 10.10 31.46 -16.33
N ALA A 231 10.66 30.57 -15.51
CA ALA A 231 12.10 30.46 -15.37
C ALA A 231 12.74 29.86 -16.64
N GLU A 232 13.92 30.34 -17.01
CA GLU A 232 14.73 29.82 -18.11
C GLU A 232 15.93 29.02 -17.58
N GLY A 233 16.32 27.92 -18.26
CA GLY A 233 17.55 27.18 -17.97
C GLY A 233 17.39 25.69 -17.64
N THR A 234 18.49 25.07 -17.21
CA THR A 234 18.61 23.60 -17.03
C THR A 234 17.75 23.03 -15.91
N THR A 235 17.31 23.85 -14.95
CA THR A 235 16.39 23.45 -13.87
C THR A 235 14.99 23.13 -14.38
N CYS A 236 14.59 23.65 -15.55
CA CYS A 236 13.29 23.38 -16.16
C CYS A 236 13.16 21.95 -16.70
N ASN A 237 14.25 21.35 -17.18
CA ASN A 237 14.23 20.01 -17.80
C ASN A 237 13.83 18.90 -16.84
N ASN A 238 14.06 19.09 -15.53
CA ASN A 238 13.70 18.13 -14.47
C ASN A 238 12.58 18.67 -13.56
N CYS A 239 11.87 19.72 -13.99
CA CYS A 239 10.78 20.29 -13.23
C CYS A 239 9.53 19.40 -13.34
N THR A 240 8.88 19.11 -12.22
CA THR A 240 7.61 18.37 -12.18
C THR A 240 6.46 19.05 -12.93
N TYR A 241 6.61 20.36 -13.21
CA TYR A 241 5.64 21.15 -13.97
C TYR A 241 6.14 21.47 -15.39
N VAL A 242 7.19 20.80 -15.89
CA VAL A 242 7.77 21.10 -17.22
C VAL A 242 6.72 20.98 -18.33
N ASP A 243 5.86 19.96 -18.27
CA ASP A 243 4.79 19.76 -19.23
C ASP A 243 3.74 20.87 -19.13
N LEU A 244 3.35 21.23 -17.89
CA LEU A 244 2.39 22.31 -17.63
C LEU A 244 2.94 23.69 -18.04
N CYS A 245 4.25 23.88 -17.93
CA CYS A 245 4.94 25.09 -18.37
C CYS A 245 5.00 25.16 -19.89
N ASN A 246 5.26 24.05 -20.59
CA ASN A 246 5.38 24.03 -22.05
C ASN A 246 4.06 23.79 -22.80
N THR A 247 2.99 23.44 -22.09
CA THR A 247 1.66 23.31 -22.67
C THR A 247 1.13 24.69 -23.03
N GLU A 248 0.88 24.92 -24.33
CA GLU A 248 -0.06 25.95 -24.75
C GLU A 248 -1.45 25.50 -24.31
N PHE A 249 -1.98 26.18 -23.31
CA PHE A 249 -3.38 26.03 -22.94
C PHE A 249 -4.23 26.65 -24.05
N VAL A 250 -4.52 25.86 -25.08
CA VAL A 250 -5.74 26.07 -25.85
C VAL A 250 -6.86 25.90 -24.84
N PRO A 251 -7.72 26.90 -24.59
CA PRO A 251 -8.89 26.74 -23.75
C PRO A 251 -9.77 25.68 -24.39
N ARG A 252 -9.53 24.42 -24.02
CA ARG A 252 -10.49 23.37 -24.25
C ARG A 252 -11.52 23.62 -23.20
N GLU A 253 -12.68 24.11 -23.62
CA GLU A 253 -13.87 23.86 -22.81
C GLU A 253 -13.80 22.39 -22.46
N LEU A 254 -13.73 22.10 -21.16
CA LEU A 254 -14.04 20.75 -20.71
C LEU A 254 -15.33 20.43 -21.47
N PRO A 255 -15.40 19.35 -22.28
CA PRO A 255 -16.71 18.76 -22.44
C PRO A 255 -17.15 18.61 -21.00
N LYS A 256 -18.21 19.35 -20.62
CA LYS A 256 -18.83 19.18 -19.31
C LYS A 256 -18.80 17.67 -19.11
N PRO A 257 -18.26 17.14 -17.99
CA PRO A 257 -18.40 15.71 -17.75
C PRO A 257 -19.84 15.46 -18.10
N GLY A 258 -20.06 14.70 -19.19
CA GLY A 258 -21.41 14.35 -19.54
C GLY A 258 -21.94 13.90 -18.20
N GLU A 259 -23.02 14.50 -17.72
CA GLU A 259 -23.68 13.95 -16.55
C GLU A 259 -23.60 12.45 -16.81
N GLU A 260 -22.95 11.70 -15.93
CA GLU A 260 -23.22 10.28 -15.89
C GLU A 260 -24.70 10.27 -15.52
N GLU A 261 -25.55 10.49 -16.52
CA GLU A 261 -26.74 9.72 -16.68
C GLU A 261 -26.19 8.31 -16.52
N ASP A 262 -26.24 7.83 -15.28
CA ASP A 262 -26.65 6.47 -15.01
C ASP A 262 -27.67 6.19 -16.09
N LYS A 263 -27.24 5.60 -17.21
CA LYS A 263 -28.16 5.19 -18.27
C LYS A 263 -29.11 4.33 -17.51
N ALA A 264 -30.32 4.87 -17.26
CA ALA A 264 -31.22 4.31 -16.28
C ALA A 264 -31.24 2.82 -16.56
N VAL A 265 -30.93 1.99 -15.54
CA VAL A 265 -30.54 0.58 -15.73
C VAL A 265 -31.46 -0.13 -16.75
N LYS A 266 -32.73 0.28 -16.83
CA LYS A 266 -33.71 0.05 -17.91
C LYS A 266 -33.27 0.19 -19.40
N GLN A 267 -32.09 0.69 -19.74
CA GLN A 267 -31.60 0.84 -21.14
C GLN A 267 -30.33 0.04 -21.48
N VAL A 268 -29.97 -1.01 -20.73
CA VAL A 268 -28.82 -1.86 -21.10
C VAL A 268 -29.06 -2.54 -22.46
N LYS A 269 -28.35 -2.07 -23.49
CA LYS A 269 -28.30 -2.72 -24.82
C LYS A 269 -27.17 -3.75 -24.82
N VAL A 270 -27.54 -5.03 -24.86
CA VAL A 270 -26.58 -6.15 -24.99
C VAL A 270 -26.21 -6.40 -26.45
N THR A 271 -24.98 -6.85 -26.71
CA THR A 271 -24.58 -7.37 -28.03
C THR A 271 -25.09 -8.80 -28.24
N LYS A 272 -25.09 -9.28 -29.49
CA LYS A 272 -25.44 -10.68 -29.79
C LYS A 272 -24.57 -11.69 -29.03
N GLU A 273 -23.28 -11.40 -28.87
CA GLU A 273 -22.36 -12.28 -28.13
C GLU A 273 -22.63 -12.26 -26.62
N GLN A 274 -22.98 -11.09 -26.06
CA GLN A 274 -23.41 -10.98 -24.66
C GLN A 274 -24.74 -11.72 -24.43
N GLU A 275 -25.71 -11.53 -25.32
CA GLU A 275 -27.02 -12.22 -25.27
C GLU A 275 -26.87 -13.74 -25.36
N ARG A 276 -25.97 -14.22 -26.24
CA ARG A 276 -25.63 -15.65 -26.35
C ARG A 276 -25.11 -16.23 -25.03
N LEU A 277 -24.32 -15.48 -24.27
CA LEU A 277 -23.87 -15.93 -22.95
C LEU A 277 -24.97 -15.84 -21.89
N ILE A 278 -25.78 -14.78 -21.91
CA ILE A 278 -26.88 -14.56 -20.96
C ILE A 278 -27.93 -15.67 -21.06
N THR A 279 -28.22 -16.13 -22.28
CA THR A 279 -29.21 -17.18 -22.57
C THR A 279 -28.65 -18.60 -22.49
N ALA A 280 -27.35 -18.77 -22.24
CA ALA A 280 -26.71 -20.07 -22.14
C ALA A 280 -27.09 -20.83 -20.86
N ARG A 281 -27.67 -22.02 -21.01
CA ARG A 281 -28.11 -22.88 -19.89
C ARG A 281 -27.20 -24.07 -19.63
N GLU A 282 -26.65 -24.67 -20.69
CA GLU A 282 -25.87 -25.91 -20.61
C GLU A 282 -24.59 -25.83 -21.42
N GLY A 283 -23.56 -26.56 -20.99
CA GLY A 283 -22.27 -26.65 -21.67
C GLY A 283 -21.19 -25.77 -21.06
N TYR A 284 -20.03 -25.79 -21.70
CA TYR A 284 -18.83 -25.07 -21.26
C TYR A 284 -18.62 -23.84 -22.11
N TYR A 285 -18.40 -22.69 -21.47
CA TYR A 285 -18.23 -21.41 -22.15
C TYR A 285 -16.94 -20.75 -21.71
N CYS A 286 -16.12 -20.36 -22.68
CA CYS A 286 -14.91 -19.57 -22.45
C CYS A 286 -15.11 -18.19 -23.06
N VAL A 287 -15.12 -17.17 -22.21
CA VAL A 287 -15.43 -15.79 -22.58
C VAL A 287 -14.15 -14.97 -22.51
N ASN A 288 -13.65 -14.57 -23.68
CA ASN A 288 -12.52 -13.67 -23.79
C ASN A 288 -13.06 -12.25 -23.95
N ALA A 289 -12.84 -11.42 -22.95
CA ALA A 289 -13.47 -10.12 -22.81
C ALA A 289 -12.41 -9.02 -22.75
N VAL A 290 -12.43 -8.07 -23.69
CA VAL A 290 -11.52 -6.92 -23.61
C VAL A 290 -11.91 -5.98 -22.48
N ALA A 291 -10.97 -5.18 -21.99
CA ALA A 291 -11.23 -4.09 -21.04
C ALA A 291 -12.47 -3.26 -21.44
N GLY A 292 -13.40 -3.06 -20.48
CA GLY A 292 -14.59 -2.25 -20.73
C GLY A 292 -15.68 -2.89 -21.58
N SER A 293 -15.57 -4.18 -21.90
CA SER A 293 -16.58 -4.93 -22.67
C SER A 293 -17.86 -5.29 -21.92
N GLY A 294 -17.94 -4.96 -20.63
CA GLY A 294 -19.10 -5.24 -19.78
C GLY A 294 -19.12 -6.65 -19.18
N LYS A 295 -17.97 -7.35 -19.08
CA LYS A 295 -17.85 -8.72 -18.54
C LYS A 295 -18.69 -8.97 -17.28
N THR A 296 -18.54 -8.10 -16.28
CA THR A 296 -19.24 -8.17 -14.99
C THR A 296 -20.76 -8.03 -15.15
N SER A 297 -21.21 -7.11 -16.01
CA SER A 297 -22.64 -6.92 -16.30
C SER A 297 -23.25 -8.14 -16.98
N VAL A 298 -22.52 -8.79 -17.90
CA VAL A 298 -23.01 -9.97 -18.61
C VAL A 298 -23.13 -11.16 -17.65
N ILE A 299 -22.14 -11.36 -16.76
CA ILE A 299 -22.19 -12.39 -15.72
C ILE A 299 -23.40 -12.17 -14.79
N ALA A 300 -23.64 -10.92 -14.36
CA ALA A 300 -24.77 -10.57 -13.51
C ALA A 300 -26.12 -10.84 -14.21
N LEU A 301 -26.29 -10.37 -15.45
CA LEU A 301 -27.51 -10.60 -16.24
C LEU A 301 -27.75 -12.08 -16.51
N ARG A 302 -26.69 -12.84 -16.84
CA ARG A 302 -26.80 -14.29 -17.00
C ARG A 302 -27.31 -14.95 -15.72
N THR A 303 -26.74 -14.58 -14.59
CA THR A 303 -27.11 -15.14 -13.29
C THR A 303 -28.58 -14.88 -13.00
N LEU A 304 -29.04 -13.64 -13.19
CA LEU A 304 -30.46 -13.30 -13.01
C LEU A 304 -31.37 -14.04 -13.99
N SER A 305 -30.97 -14.20 -15.24
CA SER A 305 -31.72 -14.97 -16.24
C SER A 305 -31.85 -16.46 -15.89
N LEU A 306 -30.90 -17.05 -15.15
CA LEU A 306 -31.06 -18.40 -14.61
C LEU A 306 -32.12 -18.44 -13.51
N LEU A 307 -32.11 -17.46 -12.60
CA LEU A 307 -33.08 -17.40 -11.50
C LEU A 307 -34.49 -17.07 -11.98
N GLU A 308 -34.62 -16.28 -13.05
CA GLU A 308 -35.87 -16.01 -13.74
C GLU A 308 -36.54 -17.30 -14.24
N GLU A 309 -35.75 -18.29 -14.64
CA GLU A 309 -36.21 -19.60 -15.11
C GLU A 309 -36.31 -20.64 -13.98
N ASP A 310 -36.60 -20.19 -12.75
CA ASP A 310 -36.81 -21.01 -11.55
C ASP A 310 -35.59 -21.85 -11.12
N GLU A 311 -34.36 -21.49 -11.51
CA GLU A 311 -33.17 -22.10 -10.92
C GLU A 311 -32.97 -21.59 -9.47
N ASP A 312 -32.62 -22.52 -8.58
CA ASP A 312 -32.42 -22.19 -7.16
C ASP A 312 -31.11 -21.39 -6.99
N PRO A 313 -31.15 -20.18 -6.38
CA PRO A 313 -29.96 -19.35 -6.16
C PRO A 313 -28.81 -20.09 -5.48
N GLU A 314 -29.10 -21.02 -4.56
CA GLU A 314 -28.07 -21.78 -3.85
C GLU A 314 -27.30 -22.75 -4.76
N LYS A 315 -27.85 -23.09 -5.93
CA LYS A 315 -27.23 -23.95 -6.93
C LYS A 315 -26.33 -23.21 -7.91
N VAL A 316 -26.26 -21.88 -7.82
CA VAL A 316 -25.31 -21.06 -8.58
C VAL A 316 -24.07 -20.77 -7.72
N LEU A 317 -22.91 -21.20 -8.19
CA LEU A 317 -21.61 -20.87 -7.61
C LEU A 317 -20.86 -19.93 -8.54
N MET A 318 -20.42 -18.81 -7.99
CA MET A 318 -19.59 -17.82 -8.67
C MET A 318 -18.30 -17.62 -7.91
N ILE A 319 -17.17 -17.76 -8.60
CA ILE A 319 -15.84 -17.59 -8.03
C ILE A 319 -15.19 -16.32 -8.58
N THR A 320 -14.74 -15.46 -7.68
CA THR A 320 -13.98 -14.24 -7.98
C THR A 320 -12.57 -14.32 -7.37
N PHE A 321 -11.62 -13.57 -7.93
CA PHE A 321 -10.23 -13.61 -7.45
C PHE A 321 -10.01 -12.87 -6.13
N THR A 322 -10.82 -11.84 -5.84
CA THR A 322 -10.68 -11.00 -4.63
C THR A 322 -12.00 -10.84 -3.88
N ASN A 323 -11.94 -10.55 -2.59
CA ASN A 323 -13.11 -10.23 -1.77
C ASN A 323 -13.81 -8.94 -2.26
N LYS A 324 -13.04 -7.96 -2.73
CA LYS A 324 -13.60 -6.74 -3.33
C LYS A 324 -14.42 -7.07 -4.60
N ALA A 325 -13.90 -7.91 -5.48
CA ALA A 325 -14.63 -8.36 -6.67
C ALA A 325 -15.91 -9.12 -6.32
N LYS A 326 -15.89 -9.94 -5.26
CA LYS A 326 -17.09 -10.60 -4.71
C LYS A 326 -18.16 -9.57 -4.31
N GLU A 327 -17.77 -8.56 -3.52
CA GLU A 327 -18.70 -7.51 -3.06
C GLU A 327 -19.25 -6.68 -4.23
N GLU A 328 -18.41 -6.28 -5.17
CA GLU A 328 -18.81 -5.53 -6.36
C GLU A 328 -19.79 -6.33 -7.22
N MET A 329 -19.51 -7.61 -7.45
CA MET A 329 -20.39 -8.50 -8.21
C MET A 329 -21.74 -8.71 -7.53
N PHE A 330 -21.75 -8.93 -6.21
CA PHE A 330 -22.98 -9.06 -5.43
C PHE A 330 -23.85 -7.80 -5.50
N ASN A 331 -23.23 -6.63 -5.33
CA ASN A 331 -23.93 -5.36 -5.45
C ASN A 331 -24.47 -5.14 -6.87
N LYS A 332 -23.73 -5.57 -7.89
CA LYS A 332 -24.16 -5.45 -9.29
C LYS A 332 -25.38 -6.33 -9.60
N ILE A 333 -25.41 -7.56 -9.08
CA ILE A 333 -26.56 -8.45 -9.22
C ILE A 333 -27.78 -7.86 -8.56
N LYS A 334 -27.66 -7.31 -7.33
CA LYS A 334 -28.75 -6.62 -6.64
C LYS A 334 -29.28 -5.39 -7.39
N GLU A 335 -28.37 -4.59 -7.94
CA GLU A 335 -28.74 -3.43 -8.75
C GLU A 335 -29.57 -3.84 -9.97
N PHE A 336 -29.15 -4.90 -10.66
CA PHE A 336 -29.85 -5.42 -11.84
C PHE A 336 -31.15 -6.14 -11.51
N GLU A 337 -31.19 -6.91 -10.42
CA GLU A 337 -32.41 -7.52 -9.89
C GLU A 337 -33.47 -6.45 -9.64
N LYS A 338 -33.14 -5.41 -8.87
CA LYS A 338 -34.05 -4.29 -8.60
C LYS A 338 -34.47 -3.53 -9.86
N ALA A 339 -33.63 -3.48 -10.89
CA ALA A 339 -33.92 -2.70 -12.09
C ALA A 339 -34.76 -3.43 -13.13
N PHE A 340 -34.53 -4.73 -13.32
CA PHE A 340 -35.13 -5.53 -14.39
C PHE A 340 -36.10 -6.59 -13.89
N PHE A 341 -35.94 -7.04 -12.65
CA PHE A 341 -36.66 -8.18 -12.05
C PHE A 341 -37.37 -7.80 -10.73
N ASP A 342 -37.66 -6.51 -10.52
CA ASP A 342 -38.36 -6.03 -9.33
C ASP A 342 -39.71 -6.74 -9.17
N GLY A 343 -39.99 -7.24 -7.96
CA GLY A 343 -41.24 -7.94 -7.65
C GLY A 343 -41.29 -9.43 -8.07
N TRP A 344 -40.23 -10.00 -8.62
CA TRP A 344 -40.17 -11.44 -8.94
C TRP A 344 -39.92 -12.33 -7.72
N GLY A 345 -39.63 -11.76 -6.56
CA GLY A 345 -39.39 -12.51 -5.32
C GLY A 345 -38.10 -13.32 -5.32
N LEU A 346 -37.14 -12.96 -6.18
CA LEU A 346 -35.84 -13.63 -6.26
C LEU A 346 -35.00 -13.31 -5.03
N ASP A 347 -34.58 -14.34 -4.29
CA ASP A 347 -33.65 -14.17 -3.18
C ASP A 347 -32.19 -14.27 -3.66
N VAL A 348 -31.73 -13.21 -4.32
CA VAL A 348 -30.34 -13.11 -4.81
C VAL A 348 -29.29 -13.16 -3.70
N SER A 349 -29.69 -12.99 -2.43
CA SER A 349 -28.78 -13.07 -1.28
C SER A 349 -28.23 -14.48 -1.03
N LYS A 350 -28.90 -15.50 -1.57
CA LYS A 350 -28.54 -16.92 -1.46
C LYS A 350 -27.57 -17.42 -2.53
N ILE A 351 -27.25 -16.59 -3.53
CA ILE A 351 -26.25 -16.94 -4.55
C ILE A 351 -24.89 -17.12 -3.87
N ASN A 352 -24.21 -18.22 -4.17
CA ASN A 352 -22.88 -18.47 -3.64
C ASN A 352 -21.85 -17.69 -4.45
N ILE A 353 -21.51 -16.47 -4.03
CA ILE A 353 -20.40 -15.69 -4.58
C ILE A 353 -19.22 -15.75 -3.62
N GLU A 354 -18.11 -16.35 -4.02
CA GLU A 354 -16.97 -16.64 -3.15
C GLU A 354 -15.62 -16.41 -3.84
N THR A 355 -14.55 -16.31 -3.05
CA THR A 355 -13.20 -16.58 -3.58
C THR A 355 -12.91 -18.07 -3.50
N PHE A 356 -11.94 -18.57 -4.28
CA PHE A 356 -11.51 -19.97 -4.20
C PHE A 356 -11.21 -20.40 -2.75
N ASN A 357 -10.43 -19.60 -2.03
CA ASN A 357 -10.07 -19.84 -0.63
C ASN A 357 -11.29 -19.85 0.30
N SER A 358 -12.21 -18.89 0.16
CA SER A 358 -13.42 -18.85 0.98
C SER A 358 -14.32 -20.05 0.72
N TRP A 359 -14.46 -20.47 -0.54
CA TRP A 359 -15.20 -21.65 -0.92
C TRP A 359 -14.56 -22.94 -0.40
N GLY A 360 -13.24 -23.08 -0.54
CA GLY A 360 -12.48 -24.21 0.01
C GLY A 360 -12.62 -24.31 1.53
N GLN A 361 -12.53 -23.18 2.25
CA GLN A 361 -12.77 -23.13 3.69
C GLN A 361 -14.18 -23.59 4.06
N LYS A 362 -15.22 -23.21 3.31
CA LYS A 362 -16.59 -23.67 3.56
C LYS A 362 -16.69 -25.20 3.45
N ILE A 363 -16.09 -25.80 2.42
CA ILE A 363 -16.08 -27.25 2.23
C ILE A 363 -15.32 -27.94 3.36
N ILE A 364 -14.15 -27.42 3.73
CA ILE A 364 -13.35 -27.94 4.84
C ILE A 364 -14.15 -27.86 6.16
N ASN A 365 -14.80 -26.73 6.44
CA ASN A 365 -15.61 -26.57 7.65
C ASN A 365 -16.79 -27.54 7.73
N ALA A 366 -17.32 -27.98 6.60
CA ALA A 366 -18.41 -28.97 6.55
C ALA A 366 -17.92 -30.42 6.73
N HIS A 367 -16.63 -30.69 6.52
CA HIS A 367 -16.07 -32.05 6.42
C HIS A 367 -14.72 -32.22 7.14
N TYR A 368 -14.45 -31.38 8.14
CA TYR A 368 -13.16 -31.33 8.85
C TYR A 368 -12.81 -32.67 9.52
N ASP A 369 -13.83 -33.41 9.95
CA ASP A 369 -13.74 -34.72 10.61
C ASP A 369 -13.12 -35.77 9.69
N LYS A 370 -13.45 -35.73 8.40
CA LYS A 370 -12.94 -36.69 7.39
C LYS A 370 -11.45 -36.54 7.10
N ILE A 371 -10.94 -35.32 7.28
CA ILE A 371 -9.52 -35.01 7.11
C ILE A 371 -8.82 -34.86 8.46
N GLY A 372 -9.39 -35.39 9.54
CA GLY A 372 -8.73 -35.60 10.83
C GLY A 372 -8.52 -34.36 11.69
N PHE A 373 -9.30 -33.30 11.48
CA PHE A 373 -9.40 -32.16 12.39
C PHE A 373 -10.43 -32.45 13.48
N THR A 374 -10.30 -31.78 14.63
CA THR A 374 -11.21 -31.96 15.77
C THR A 374 -12.41 -31.03 15.74
N GLY A 375 -12.34 -29.96 14.95
CA GLY A 375 -13.41 -29.01 14.69
C GLY A 375 -13.17 -28.27 13.36
N PRO A 376 -14.03 -27.33 12.96
CA PRO A 376 -13.76 -26.47 11.80
C PRO A 376 -12.43 -25.72 12.00
N PRO A 377 -11.41 -25.93 11.14
CA PRO A 377 -10.09 -25.37 11.36
C PRO A 377 -10.04 -23.88 11.02
N GLU A 378 -9.29 -23.12 11.80
CA GLU A 378 -9.08 -21.68 11.58
C GLU A 378 -7.74 -21.42 10.88
N ILE A 379 -7.68 -20.35 10.10
CA ILE A 379 -6.41 -19.90 9.51
C ILE A 379 -5.46 -19.50 10.64
N ILE A 380 -4.23 -19.98 10.59
CA ILE A 380 -3.19 -19.64 11.55
C ILE A 380 -2.76 -18.17 11.38
N ASP A 381 -2.60 -17.46 12.49
CA ASP A 381 -2.02 -16.13 12.49
C ASP A 381 -0.48 -16.18 12.46
N ASP A 382 0.12 -15.07 12.03
CA ASP A 382 1.57 -14.97 11.82
C ASP A 382 2.40 -15.22 13.09
N LEU A 383 1.88 -14.89 14.28
CA LEU A 383 2.59 -15.13 15.54
C LEU A 383 2.60 -16.62 15.87
N THR A 384 1.43 -17.26 15.85
CA THR A 384 1.32 -18.70 16.12
C THR A 384 2.13 -19.52 15.12
N LYS A 385 2.16 -19.10 13.84
CA LYS A 385 2.98 -19.74 12.81
C LYS A 385 4.46 -19.70 13.16
N ARG A 386 4.96 -18.53 13.57
CA ARG A 386 6.36 -18.34 13.98
C ARG A 386 6.69 -19.14 15.24
N ASP A 387 5.78 -19.22 16.22
CA ASP A 387 5.99 -20.00 17.45
C ASP A 387 6.17 -21.51 17.17
N ILE A 388 5.38 -22.06 16.25
CA ILE A 388 5.55 -23.45 15.81
C ILE A 388 6.91 -23.62 15.12
N ILE A 389 7.27 -22.69 14.22
CA ILE A 389 8.55 -22.74 13.50
C ILE A 389 9.73 -22.66 14.47
N ILE A 390 9.70 -21.80 15.49
CA ILE A 390 10.75 -21.70 16.51
C ILE A 390 10.93 -23.04 17.23
N THR A 391 9.82 -23.60 17.73
CA THR A 391 9.84 -24.88 18.46
C THR A 391 10.46 -26.00 17.62
N LEU A 392 10.12 -26.06 16.34
CA LEU A 392 10.68 -27.05 15.42
C LEU A 392 12.14 -26.73 15.07
N LEU A 393 12.51 -25.46 14.89
CA LEU A 393 13.90 -25.08 14.59
C LEU A 393 14.85 -25.44 15.74
N GLU A 394 14.41 -25.32 16.99
CA GLU A 394 15.15 -25.79 18.18
C GLU A 394 15.37 -27.31 18.15
N LYS A 395 14.37 -28.08 17.69
CA LYS A 395 14.47 -29.53 17.57
C LYS A 395 15.42 -29.97 16.45
N TYR A 396 15.35 -29.33 15.27
CA TYR A 396 16.12 -29.75 14.10
C TYR A 396 17.53 -29.14 14.04
N ASN A 397 17.78 -27.97 14.67
CA ASN A 397 19.02 -27.19 14.89
C ASN A 397 20.26 -27.45 13.97
N SER A 398 20.04 -27.79 12.70
CA SER A 398 21.07 -28.24 11.76
C SER A 398 20.91 -27.61 10.37
N PHE A 399 19.96 -26.68 10.22
CA PHE A 399 19.76 -26.00 8.95
C PHE A 399 20.80 -24.88 8.78
N PRO A 400 21.25 -24.60 7.55
CA PRO A 400 22.22 -23.54 7.25
C PRO A 400 21.53 -22.16 7.23
N VAL A 401 20.99 -21.75 8.38
CA VAL A 401 20.21 -20.53 8.57
C VAL A 401 20.74 -19.69 9.74
N ASN A 402 20.34 -18.42 9.79
CA ASN A 402 20.78 -17.51 10.84
C ASN A 402 19.95 -17.64 12.12
N TYR A 403 20.43 -18.47 13.04
CA TYR A 403 19.81 -18.67 14.37
C TYR A 403 20.08 -17.53 15.35
N GLU A 404 21.12 -16.72 15.15
CA GLU A 404 21.47 -15.59 16.03
C GLU A 404 20.42 -14.47 15.91
N TYR A 405 19.91 -14.25 14.70
CA TYR A 405 18.89 -13.25 14.40
C TYR A 405 17.66 -13.88 13.73
N PRO A 406 16.89 -14.73 14.46
CA PRO A 406 15.90 -15.62 13.87
C PRO A 406 14.75 -14.88 13.15
N PHE A 407 14.43 -13.67 13.59
CA PHE A 407 13.35 -12.84 13.02
C PHE A 407 13.84 -11.76 12.05
N MET A 408 15.13 -11.75 11.69
CA MET A 408 15.67 -10.78 10.73
C MET A 408 14.95 -10.92 9.39
N ASP A 409 14.45 -9.81 8.84
CA ASP A 409 13.81 -9.78 7.53
C ASP A 409 14.33 -8.60 6.71
N LEU A 410 15.53 -8.77 6.14
CA LEU A 410 16.14 -7.83 5.21
C LEU A 410 16.08 -8.41 3.78
N PRO A 411 16.17 -7.57 2.73
CA PRO A 411 16.12 -8.03 1.33
C PRO A 411 17.19 -9.07 0.97
N TYR A 412 18.35 -9.05 1.63
CA TYR A 412 19.49 -9.93 1.34
C TYR A 412 19.94 -10.77 2.55
N ALA A 413 19.26 -10.66 3.68
CA ALA A 413 19.61 -11.39 4.89
C ALA A 413 18.33 -11.69 5.67
N LYS A 414 18.04 -12.96 5.86
CA LYS A 414 16.86 -13.43 6.56
C LYS A 414 17.27 -14.32 7.73
N GLY A 415 16.49 -14.25 8.80
CA GLY A 415 16.65 -15.05 9.99
C GLY A 415 16.09 -16.46 9.80
N ALA A 416 16.49 -17.39 10.66
CA ALA A 416 16.05 -18.78 10.60
C ALA A 416 14.53 -18.97 10.52
N VAL A 417 13.75 -18.20 11.31
CA VAL A 417 12.29 -18.31 11.35
C VAL A 417 11.67 -17.76 10.06
N ILE A 418 12.15 -16.63 9.57
CA ILE A 418 11.64 -15.98 8.35
C ILE A 418 11.97 -16.84 7.13
N GLU A 419 13.20 -17.33 7.02
CA GLU A 419 13.59 -18.21 5.91
C GLU A 419 12.79 -19.51 5.90
N MET A 420 12.63 -20.16 7.06
CA MET A 420 11.87 -21.40 7.14
C MET A 420 10.38 -21.19 6.82
N ALA A 421 9.79 -20.06 7.24
CA ALA A 421 8.42 -19.71 6.86
C ALA A 421 8.27 -19.62 5.33
N LEU A 422 9.19 -18.95 4.64
CA LEU A 422 9.18 -18.86 3.18
C LEU A 422 9.33 -20.22 2.50
N VAL A 423 10.17 -21.11 3.05
CA VAL A 423 10.30 -22.49 2.54
C VAL A 423 8.99 -23.27 2.70
N ILE A 424 8.34 -23.18 3.86
CA ILE A 424 7.04 -23.83 4.09
C ILE A 424 5.98 -23.32 3.11
N ASP A 425 5.92 -22.00 2.91
CA ASP A 425 4.96 -21.40 1.98
C ASP A 425 5.21 -21.86 0.54
N LYS A 426 6.48 -21.91 0.11
CA LYS A 426 6.87 -22.45 -1.21
C LYS A 426 6.47 -23.92 -1.35
N LEU A 427 6.74 -24.74 -0.34
CA LEU A 427 6.37 -26.17 -0.34
C LEU A 427 4.85 -26.38 -0.39
N LYS A 428 4.06 -25.54 0.29
CA LYS A 428 2.59 -25.61 0.24
C LYS A 428 2.05 -25.19 -1.12
N ALA A 429 2.52 -24.06 -1.66
CA ALA A 429 2.09 -23.55 -2.96
C ALA A 429 2.33 -24.60 -4.07
N GLU A 430 3.49 -25.26 -4.04
CA GLU A 430 3.93 -26.26 -5.01
C GLU A 430 3.51 -27.70 -4.67
N ARG A 431 2.64 -27.91 -3.66
CA ARG A 431 2.07 -29.22 -3.27
C ARG A 431 3.12 -30.31 -3.02
N ALA A 432 4.14 -29.97 -2.27
CA ALA A 432 5.19 -30.90 -1.89
C ALA A 432 4.60 -32.15 -1.19
N GLY A 433 4.86 -33.34 -1.76
CA GLY A 433 4.37 -34.62 -1.22
C GLY A 433 3.12 -35.20 -1.92
N GLU A 434 2.52 -34.50 -2.87
CA GLU A 434 1.37 -34.99 -3.67
C GLU A 434 1.77 -35.48 -5.08
N GLY A 435 2.95 -36.11 -5.19
CA GLY A 435 3.48 -36.64 -6.46
C GLY A 435 4.41 -35.69 -7.21
N ASN A 436 4.53 -34.44 -6.78
CA ASN A 436 5.53 -33.49 -7.29
C ASN A 436 6.94 -33.85 -6.77
N ASP A 437 7.96 -33.76 -7.63
CA ASP A 437 9.34 -33.95 -7.19
C ASP A 437 9.77 -32.73 -6.38
N VAL A 438 9.80 -32.90 -5.06
CA VAL A 438 10.16 -31.82 -4.14
C VAL A 438 11.61 -31.37 -4.33
N LYS A 439 12.44 -32.16 -5.03
CA LYS A 439 13.78 -31.76 -5.48
C LYS A 439 13.77 -30.64 -6.52
N GLU A 440 12.67 -30.45 -7.24
CA GLU A 440 12.51 -29.35 -8.19
C GLU A 440 11.99 -28.08 -7.49
N ILE A 441 11.40 -28.22 -6.30
CA ILE A 441 10.85 -27.11 -5.50
C ILE A 441 11.95 -26.45 -4.65
N LEU A 442 12.80 -27.26 -4.03
CA LEU A 442 13.91 -26.77 -3.19
C LEU A 442 15.13 -26.44 -4.05
N ASP A 443 15.84 -25.36 -3.71
CA ASP A 443 17.06 -24.92 -4.40
C ASP A 443 18.20 -24.64 -3.41
N GLY A 444 19.41 -24.55 -3.96
CA GLY A 444 20.63 -24.17 -3.24
C GLY A 444 20.82 -24.95 -1.93
N LYS A 445 20.99 -24.21 -0.83
CA LYS A 445 21.28 -24.77 0.50
C LYS A 445 20.19 -25.68 1.05
N TRP A 446 18.94 -25.56 0.59
CA TRP A 446 17.84 -26.40 1.09
C TRP A 446 17.87 -27.81 0.53
N MET A 447 18.43 -27.98 -0.67
CA MET A 447 18.55 -29.29 -1.32
C MET A 447 19.51 -30.23 -0.59
N GLU A 448 20.59 -29.69 -0.02
CA GLU A 448 21.54 -30.47 0.79
C GLU A 448 20.88 -31.03 2.06
N HIS A 449 19.81 -30.39 2.54
CA HIS A 449 19.07 -30.76 3.74
C HIS A 449 17.66 -31.28 3.45
N TYR A 450 17.38 -31.70 2.21
CA TYR A 450 16.06 -32.10 1.72
C TYR A 450 15.27 -32.99 2.69
N GLY A 451 15.90 -34.06 3.20
CA GLY A 451 15.24 -35.02 4.10
C GLY A 451 14.75 -34.36 5.38
N SER A 452 15.62 -33.59 6.03
CA SER A 452 15.30 -32.86 7.25
C SER A 452 14.25 -31.76 7.01
N VAL A 453 14.28 -31.08 5.86
CA VAL A 453 13.25 -30.08 5.49
C VAL A 453 11.89 -30.75 5.33
N MET A 454 11.83 -31.93 4.72
CA MET A 454 10.56 -32.66 4.56
C MET A 454 10.01 -33.20 5.87
N ASP A 455 10.87 -33.68 6.76
CA ASP A 455 10.44 -34.11 8.10
C ASP A 455 9.94 -32.91 8.93
N PHE A 456 10.64 -31.78 8.85
CA PHE A 456 10.19 -30.51 9.42
C PHE A 456 8.81 -30.11 8.89
N TYR A 457 8.62 -30.13 7.57
CA TYR A 457 7.37 -29.77 6.92
C TYR A 457 6.19 -30.66 7.34
N LYS A 458 6.41 -31.98 7.42
CA LYS A 458 5.40 -32.94 7.92
C LYS A 458 5.03 -32.67 9.37
N GLU A 459 6.03 -32.42 10.22
CA GLU A 459 5.82 -32.15 11.64
C GLU A 459 5.09 -30.81 11.86
N TYR A 460 5.44 -29.78 11.09
CA TYR A 460 4.73 -28.50 11.06
C TYR A 460 3.24 -28.68 10.74
N ASN A 461 2.91 -29.41 9.66
CA ASN A 461 1.52 -29.68 9.29
C ASN A 461 0.78 -30.53 10.35
N ALA A 462 1.48 -31.48 10.99
CA ALA A 462 0.91 -32.25 12.10
C ALA A 462 0.61 -31.36 13.32
N GLU A 463 1.46 -30.38 13.62
CA GLU A 463 1.26 -29.44 14.71
C GLU A 463 0.11 -28.47 14.44
N LEU A 464 -0.02 -27.96 13.22
CA LEU A 464 -1.21 -27.21 12.78
C LEU A 464 -2.50 -27.98 13.04
N LYS A 465 -2.53 -29.24 12.60
CA LYS A 465 -3.69 -30.13 12.75
C LYS A 465 -4.04 -30.39 14.21
N LYS A 466 -3.06 -30.65 15.08
CA LYS A 466 -3.27 -30.81 16.53
C LYS A 466 -3.91 -29.58 17.17
N ARG A 467 -3.54 -28.38 16.70
CA ARG A 467 -4.08 -27.10 17.18
C ARG A 467 -5.39 -26.70 16.50
N ASN A 468 -5.92 -27.55 15.61
CA ASN A 468 -7.09 -27.26 14.79
C ASN A 468 -6.93 -26.00 13.93
N LYS A 469 -5.73 -25.82 13.34
CA LYS A 469 -5.35 -24.69 12.48
C LYS A 469 -4.90 -25.15 11.10
N LEU A 470 -4.91 -24.25 10.12
CA LEU A 470 -4.36 -24.45 8.77
C LEU A 470 -3.71 -23.17 8.23
N ASP A 471 -2.81 -23.27 7.25
CA ASP A 471 -2.32 -22.10 6.51
C ASP A 471 -3.31 -21.67 5.42
N TYR A 472 -3.19 -20.43 4.95
CA TYR A 472 -3.99 -19.94 3.82
C TYR A 472 -3.89 -20.84 2.58
N GLU A 473 -2.70 -21.31 2.23
CA GLU A 473 -2.47 -22.22 1.10
C GLU A 473 -3.08 -23.63 1.31
N ASP A 474 -3.32 -24.04 2.57
CA ASP A 474 -3.95 -25.33 2.85
C ASP A 474 -5.43 -25.37 2.48
N GLN A 475 -6.12 -24.22 2.40
CA GLN A 475 -7.56 -24.16 2.15
C GLN A 475 -7.96 -24.81 0.81
N LEU A 476 -7.07 -24.78 -0.19
CA LEU A 476 -7.27 -25.46 -1.47
C LEU A 476 -6.58 -26.82 -1.50
N ARG A 477 -5.35 -26.91 -0.97
CA ARG A 477 -4.59 -28.15 -0.95
C ARG A 477 -5.35 -29.28 -0.22
N LEU A 478 -5.94 -28.99 0.94
CA LEU A 478 -6.68 -29.98 1.74
C LEU A 478 -7.96 -30.48 1.06
N LEU A 479 -8.48 -29.77 0.05
CA LEU A 479 -9.59 -30.29 -0.74
C LEU A 479 -9.19 -31.55 -1.50
N SER A 480 -7.91 -31.71 -1.85
CA SER A 480 -7.39 -32.94 -2.45
C SER A 480 -7.49 -34.15 -1.51
N GLU A 481 -7.38 -33.95 -0.20
CA GLU A 481 -7.57 -35.00 0.80
C GLU A 481 -9.04 -35.41 0.95
N LEU A 482 -9.97 -34.56 0.48
CA LEU A 482 -11.41 -34.85 0.49
C LEU A 482 -11.90 -35.67 -0.72
N LYS A 483 -11.09 -35.79 -1.79
CA LYS A 483 -11.42 -36.52 -3.02
C LYS A 483 -11.89 -37.96 -2.77
N PRO A 484 -11.22 -38.78 -1.92
CA PRO A 484 -11.64 -40.16 -1.66
C PRO A 484 -13.03 -40.28 -1.03
N TYR A 485 -13.53 -39.21 -0.40
CA TYR A 485 -14.83 -39.18 0.25
C TYR A 485 -15.97 -38.70 -0.65
N LYS A 486 -15.68 -38.45 -1.94
CA LYS A 486 -16.67 -38.10 -2.97
C LYS A 486 -17.49 -36.85 -2.67
N ILE A 487 -16.95 -35.92 -1.87
CA ILE A 487 -17.64 -34.69 -1.48
C ILE A 487 -18.07 -33.89 -2.71
N PHE A 488 -17.18 -33.75 -3.69
CA PHE A 488 -17.45 -33.01 -4.92
C PHE A 488 -18.64 -33.56 -5.72
N GLU A 489 -18.93 -34.86 -5.66
CA GLU A 489 -20.10 -35.48 -6.33
C GLU A 489 -21.43 -34.99 -5.73
N THR A 490 -21.41 -34.58 -4.47
CA THR A 490 -22.61 -34.24 -3.68
C THR A 490 -22.86 -32.74 -3.54
N LEU A 491 -21.96 -31.90 -4.02
CA LEU A 491 -22.15 -30.45 -3.95
C LEU A 491 -23.39 -30.03 -4.74
N PRO A 492 -24.18 -29.07 -4.23
CA PRO A 492 -25.50 -28.74 -4.77
C PRO A 492 -25.45 -27.94 -6.07
N TYR A 493 -24.26 -27.55 -6.53
CA TYR A 493 -24.09 -26.62 -7.63
C TYR A 493 -24.50 -27.22 -8.98
N VAL A 494 -25.26 -26.44 -9.74
CA VAL A 494 -25.71 -26.76 -11.10
C VAL A 494 -25.04 -25.83 -12.12
N HIS A 495 -24.80 -24.57 -11.74
CA HIS A 495 -24.13 -23.60 -12.59
C HIS A 495 -22.87 -23.06 -11.90
N PHE A 496 -21.75 -23.16 -12.59
CA PHE A 496 -20.46 -22.69 -12.08
C PHE A 496 -19.92 -21.56 -12.96
N ILE A 497 -19.60 -20.43 -12.35
CA ILE A 497 -19.11 -19.23 -13.04
C ILE A 497 -17.79 -18.82 -12.39
N ILE A 498 -16.76 -18.54 -13.19
CA ILE A 498 -15.44 -18.13 -12.71
C ILE A 498 -15.04 -16.85 -13.45
N ASP A 499 -14.82 -15.78 -12.69
CA ASP A 499 -14.31 -14.50 -13.19
C ASP A 499 -12.78 -14.43 -13.04
N GLU A 500 -12.14 -13.60 -13.87
CA GLU A 500 -10.67 -13.44 -13.95
C GLU A 500 -9.91 -14.77 -14.11
N PHE A 501 -10.43 -15.67 -14.95
CA PHE A 501 -9.88 -17.03 -15.09
C PHE A 501 -8.41 -17.06 -15.55
N GLN A 502 -7.92 -16.01 -16.23
CA GLN A 502 -6.50 -15.88 -16.58
C GLN A 502 -5.57 -15.91 -15.37
N ASP A 503 -6.06 -15.54 -14.19
CA ASP A 503 -5.31 -15.48 -12.94
C ASP A 503 -5.47 -16.76 -12.09
N SER A 504 -5.99 -17.85 -12.69
CA SER A 504 -6.07 -19.15 -12.02
C SER A 504 -4.69 -19.82 -11.93
N ASN A 505 -4.41 -20.51 -10.83
CA ASN A 505 -3.21 -21.34 -10.67
C ASN A 505 -3.50 -22.84 -10.92
N PRO A 506 -2.48 -23.71 -11.07
CA PRO A 506 -2.68 -25.14 -11.34
C PRO A 506 -3.58 -25.86 -10.30
N ASN A 507 -3.48 -25.49 -9.02
CA ASN A 507 -4.27 -26.11 -7.96
C ASN A 507 -5.77 -25.82 -8.12
N GLN A 508 -6.12 -24.59 -8.47
CA GLN A 508 -7.49 -24.20 -8.76
C GLN A 508 -8.02 -24.94 -9.99
N LEU A 509 -7.22 -25.06 -11.05
CA LEU A 509 -7.59 -25.81 -12.25
C LEU A 509 -7.88 -27.28 -11.95
N ASP A 510 -7.02 -27.96 -11.20
CA ASP A 510 -7.22 -29.37 -10.81
C ASP A 510 -8.53 -29.58 -10.05
N ILE A 511 -8.87 -28.66 -9.14
CA ILE A 511 -10.12 -28.72 -8.37
C ILE A 511 -11.32 -28.51 -9.28
N ILE A 512 -11.27 -27.56 -10.22
CA ILE A 512 -12.34 -27.32 -11.18
C ILE A 512 -12.53 -28.54 -12.08
N GLU A 513 -11.45 -29.04 -12.67
CA GLU A 513 -11.49 -30.21 -13.56
C GLU A 513 -12.07 -31.43 -12.85
N GLU A 514 -11.66 -31.68 -11.61
CA GLU A 514 -12.22 -32.76 -10.82
C GLU A 514 -13.71 -32.54 -10.50
N LEU A 515 -14.08 -31.36 -10.03
CA LEU A 515 -15.46 -31.01 -9.70
C LEU A 515 -16.38 -31.27 -10.90
N ILE A 516 -16.01 -30.76 -12.08
CA ILE A 516 -16.77 -30.95 -13.32
C ILE A 516 -16.80 -32.42 -13.74
N ARG A 517 -15.67 -33.15 -13.58
CA ARG A 517 -15.58 -34.56 -13.97
C ARG A 517 -16.52 -35.44 -13.12
N VAL A 518 -16.58 -35.21 -11.81
CA VAL A 518 -17.28 -36.10 -10.86
C VAL A 518 -18.71 -35.65 -10.55
N ASN A 519 -19.00 -34.35 -10.54
CA ASN A 519 -20.33 -33.84 -10.23
C ASN A 519 -21.21 -33.77 -11.49
N LYS A 520 -22.16 -34.71 -11.60
CA LYS A 520 -23.06 -34.81 -12.75
C LYS A 520 -24.22 -33.81 -12.72
N ASN A 521 -24.40 -33.07 -11.64
CA ASN A 521 -25.45 -32.04 -11.54
C ASN A 521 -25.04 -30.75 -12.26
N ILE A 522 -23.75 -30.54 -12.53
CA ILE A 522 -23.26 -29.33 -13.16
C ILE A 522 -23.67 -29.33 -14.64
N LYS A 523 -24.60 -28.45 -14.98
CA LYS A 523 -25.09 -28.23 -16.34
C LYS A 523 -24.21 -27.26 -17.12
N SER A 524 -23.64 -26.25 -16.47
CA SER A 524 -22.80 -25.25 -17.14
C SER A 524 -21.58 -24.83 -16.35
N LEU A 525 -20.46 -24.69 -17.05
CA LEU A 525 -19.25 -23.99 -16.59
C LEU A 525 -19.02 -22.77 -17.49
N VAL A 526 -18.97 -21.58 -16.90
CA VAL A 526 -18.63 -20.34 -17.59
C VAL A 526 -17.35 -19.78 -16.99
N VAL A 527 -16.31 -19.64 -17.81
CA VAL A 527 -15.09 -18.93 -17.43
C VAL A 527 -15.00 -17.63 -18.20
N VAL A 528 -14.64 -16.55 -17.51
CA VAL A 528 -14.50 -15.21 -18.08
C VAL A 528 -13.13 -14.67 -17.74
N GLY A 529 -12.47 -14.03 -18.71
CA GLY A 529 -11.18 -13.41 -18.51
C GLY A 529 -10.77 -12.48 -19.63
N ASP A 530 -9.67 -11.76 -19.41
CA ASP A 530 -9.03 -10.90 -20.41
C ASP A 530 -7.58 -11.38 -20.61
N THR A 531 -7.30 -11.96 -21.79
CA THR A 531 -5.96 -12.47 -22.12
C THR A 531 -4.88 -11.38 -22.11
N MET A 532 -5.25 -10.10 -22.29
CA MET A 532 -4.31 -8.96 -22.29
C MET A 532 -4.08 -8.37 -20.89
N GLN A 533 -4.81 -8.79 -19.85
CA GLN A 533 -4.70 -8.27 -18.48
C GLN A 533 -4.11 -9.24 -17.46
N SER A 534 -3.46 -10.33 -17.89
CA SER A 534 -2.77 -11.25 -16.98
C SER A 534 -1.55 -10.57 -16.31
N ILE A 535 -1.75 -9.95 -15.16
CA ILE A 535 -0.70 -9.23 -14.38
C ILE A 535 -0.21 -10.00 -13.15
N TYR A 536 -0.81 -11.15 -12.81
CA TYR A 536 -0.49 -11.94 -11.62
C TYR A 536 0.49 -13.10 -11.85
N GLY A 537 1.29 -13.08 -12.93
CA GLY A 537 2.19 -14.19 -13.30
C GLY A 537 3.20 -14.62 -12.20
N PHE A 538 3.51 -13.73 -11.24
CA PHE A 538 4.33 -14.06 -10.07
C PHE A 538 3.65 -15.03 -9.06
N ARG A 539 2.35 -15.30 -9.21
CA ARG A 539 1.57 -16.30 -8.44
C ARG A 539 1.42 -17.63 -9.17
N ASN A 540 2.29 -17.91 -10.15
CA ASN A 540 2.26 -19.11 -10.98
C ASN A 540 0.96 -19.21 -11.83
N THR A 541 0.43 -18.07 -12.27
CA THR A 541 -0.75 -17.97 -13.15
C THR A 541 -0.29 -17.73 -14.60
N SER A 542 -1.10 -18.16 -15.58
CA SER A 542 -0.75 -18.02 -17.00
C SER A 542 -1.97 -17.65 -17.85
N PRO A 543 -1.84 -16.67 -18.77
CA PRO A 543 -2.90 -16.38 -19.75
C PRO A 543 -3.20 -17.58 -20.65
N GLU A 544 -2.27 -18.55 -20.75
CA GLU A 544 -2.50 -19.83 -21.43
C GLU A 544 -3.65 -20.63 -20.81
N ASN A 545 -4.03 -20.39 -19.56
CA ASN A 545 -5.15 -21.08 -18.92
C ASN A 545 -6.46 -20.80 -19.66
N LEU A 546 -6.70 -19.54 -20.03
CA LEU A 546 -7.87 -19.15 -20.81
C LEU A 546 -7.75 -19.66 -22.26
N MET A 547 -6.57 -19.54 -22.88
CA MET A 547 -6.35 -20.01 -24.26
C MET A 547 -6.53 -21.53 -24.42
N ASN A 548 -6.06 -22.30 -23.45
CA ASN A 548 -6.09 -23.77 -23.47
C ASN A 548 -7.35 -24.34 -22.80
N PHE A 549 -8.32 -23.51 -22.40
CA PHE A 549 -9.54 -23.97 -21.74
C PHE A 549 -10.32 -24.95 -22.62
N GLY A 550 -10.46 -24.67 -23.92
CA GLY A 550 -11.16 -25.56 -24.86
C GLY A 550 -10.50 -26.93 -25.04
N SER A 551 -9.17 -27.02 -24.83
CA SER A 551 -8.44 -28.29 -24.85
C SER A 551 -8.71 -29.12 -23.59
N ARG A 552 -8.93 -28.46 -22.44
CA ARG A 552 -9.25 -29.12 -21.15
C ARG A 552 -10.71 -29.57 -21.08
N PHE A 553 -11.63 -28.70 -21.52
CA PHE A 553 -13.06 -28.95 -21.48
C PHE A 553 -13.60 -29.09 -22.91
N GLN A 554 -13.61 -30.33 -23.41
CA GLN A 554 -14.12 -30.62 -24.75
C GLN A 554 -15.56 -30.15 -24.94
N GLY A 555 -15.87 -29.59 -26.11
CA GLY A 555 -17.18 -29.01 -26.40
C GLY A 555 -17.37 -27.58 -25.91
N THR A 556 -16.29 -26.92 -25.46
CA THR A 556 -16.32 -25.50 -25.09
C THR A 556 -16.77 -24.62 -26.25
N VAL A 557 -17.69 -23.71 -25.96
CA VAL A 557 -18.08 -22.60 -26.83
C VAL A 557 -17.27 -21.35 -26.46
N ASN A 558 -16.45 -20.87 -27.40
CA ASN A 558 -15.71 -19.63 -27.23
C ASN A 558 -16.59 -18.42 -27.60
N ILE A 559 -16.59 -17.38 -26.77
CA ILE A 559 -17.31 -16.13 -26.98
C ILE A 559 -16.34 -14.96 -26.80
N ASP A 560 -16.18 -14.14 -27.83
CA ASP A 560 -15.32 -12.95 -27.77
C ASP A 560 -16.15 -11.68 -27.56
N LEU A 561 -15.94 -11.00 -26.43
CA LEU A 561 -16.55 -9.71 -26.14
C LEU A 561 -15.58 -8.58 -26.54
N THR A 562 -15.61 -8.19 -27.81
CA THR A 562 -14.64 -7.23 -28.40
C THR A 562 -15.09 -5.77 -28.33
N LYS A 563 -16.37 -5.50 -28.08
CA LYS A 563 -16.90 -4.13 -28.08
C LYS A 563 -16.69 -3.47 -26.72
N ASN A 564 -15.96 -2.35 -26.69
CA ASN A 564 -15.77 -1.53 -25.50
C ASN A 564 -16.98 -0.58 -25.29
N PHE A 565 -17.43 -0.45 -24.04
CA PHE A 565 -18.52 0.45 -23.61
C PHE A 565 -18.08 1.47 -22.54
N ARG A 566 -16.83 1.43 -22.09
CA ARG A 566 -16.24 2.33 -21.07
C ARG A 566 -15.40 3.47 -21.66
N SER A 567 -14.95 3.36 -22.90
CA SER A 567 -14.05 4.32 -23.53
C SER A 567 -14.53 4.63 -24.95
N ASP A 568 -14.44 5.91 -25.34
CA ASP A 568 -14.79 6.40 -26.69
C ASP A 568 -13.84 5.86 -27.78
#